data_AF-A0A2D4K780-F1
#
_entry.id   AF-A0A2D4K780-F1
#
_cell.length_a   1.000
_cell.length_b   1.000
_cell.length_c   1.000
_cell.angle_alpha   90.00
_cell.angle_beta   90.00
_cell.angle_gamma   90.00
#
_symmetry.space_group_name_H-M   'P 1'
#
loop_
_entity.id
_entity.type
_entity.pdbx_description
1 polymer ?
#
loop_
_entity_poly.entity_id
_entity_poly.type
_entity_poly.pdbx_seq_one_letter_code
_entity_poly.pdbx_strand_id
1 'polypeptide(L)'
;TWGNEKMTQAEKGETAAAAAAENGKDKERDKEKEQRGAKRPIVPAAVPDSLQEQIQSNFIIVIHPGSTTLRIGRATDTLPVSIPHIIARRHKQQGQISYKDSWLLREGLNKPESTEQRQNGLKMVDQAIWSKKMSNGARRTPISPDQIRSYNRQMRPAILDHSSGAKWTNTTHHPEYVVGEEALYVNPLDCYSVHWPIRRGQLNLHLGAGGSLTAVLADLEDIWSHAIQKYLEISLKDLKYYRCILLIPDIYNKQHVKEIVNMTLLKMGFSGIIVHQESVCATFGSGLGSACVVDVGDQKTSICCVEDGVSHHNTR
;
A
#
# COMPACT_ATOMS: atom_id res chain seq x y z
N THR A 1 -5.14 -0.42 -75.48
CA THR A 1 -5.54 -1.62 -76.25
C THR A 1 -6.64 -2.32 -75.48
N TRP A 2 -7.80 -2.47 -76.11
CA TRP A 2 -8.96 -3.19 -75.59
C TRP A 2 -8.63 -4.67 -75.37
N GLY A 3 -9.20 -5.26 -74.32
CA GLY A 3 -9.26 -6.69 -74.09
C GLY A 3 -10.44 -7.02 -73.20
N ASN A 4 -11.57 -7.35 -73.82
CA ASN A 4 -12.78 -7.91 -73.20
C ASN A 4 -12.57 -9.41 -72.98
N GLU A 5 -12.79 -9.91 -71.76
CA GLU A 5 -13.13 -11.33 -71.54
C GLU A 5 -14.40 -11.43 -70.69
N LYS A 6 -15.40 -12.10 -71.27
CA LYS A 6 -16.70 -12.38 -70.68
C LYS A 6 -16.57 -13.61 -69.78
N MET A 7 -16.79 -13.43 -68.47
CA MET A 7 -17.00 -14.51 -67.51
C MET A 7 -18.40 -15.11 -67.68
N THR A 8 -18.49 -16.44 -67.74
CA THR A 8 -19.72 -17.22 -67.96
C THR A 8 -20.55 -17.37 -66.68
N GLN A 9 -21.87 -17.54 -66.84
CA GLN A 9 -22.88 -17.55 -65.77
C GLN A 9 -22.80 -18.74 -64.78
N ALA A 10 -21.79 -19.60 -64.84
CA ALA A 10 -21.64 -20.75 -63.94
C ALA A 10 -20.91 -20.42 -62.62
N GLU A 11 -20.03 -19.41 -62.58
CA GLU A 11 -19.24 -19.07 -61.38
C GLU A 11 -19.97 -18.17 -60.36
N LYS A 12 -21.17 -17.67 -60.71
CA LYS A 12 -22.02 -16.90 -59.78
C LYS A 12 -22.86 -17.77 -58.83
N GLY A 13 -22.99 -19.07 -59.10
CA GLY A 13 -23.77 -20.00 -58.28
C GLY A 13 -23.03 -20.50 -57.03
N GLU A 14 -21.73 -20.79 -57.17
CA GLU A 14 -20.92 -21.34 -56.06
C GLU A 14 -20.49 -20.28 -55.04
N THR A 15 -20.31 -19.02 -55.47
CA THR A 15 -19.99 -17.89 -54.58
C THR A 15 -21.16 -17.45 -53.70
N ALA A 16 -22.42 -17.65 -54.16
CA ALA A 16 -23.60 -17.34 -53.36
C ALA A 16 -23.89 -18.40 -52.27
N ALA A 17 -23.59 -19.67 -52.54
CA ALA A 17 -23.76 -20.77 -51.57
C ALA A 17 -22.73 -20.69 -50.43
N ALA A 18 -21.49 -20.30 -50.72
CA ALA A 18 -20.45 -20.10 -49.71
C ALA A 18 -20.76 -18.91 -48.78
N ALA A 19 -21.24 -17.79 -49.34
CA ALA A 19 -21.60 -16.59 -48.55
C ALA A 19 -22.86 -16.79 -47.66
N ALA A 20 -23.77 -17.69 -48.05
CA ALA A 20 -24.93 -18.05 -47.23
C ALA A 20 -24.58 -18.98 -46.06
N ALA A 21 -23.60 -19.89 -46.25
CA ALA A 21 -23.13 -20.79 -45.20
C ALA A 21 -22.29 -20.09 -44.12
N GLU A 22 -21.56 -19.03 -44.48
CA GLU A 22 -20.77 -18.21 -43.54
C GLU A 22 -21.67 -17.32 -42.67
N ASN A 23 -22.69 -16.69 -43.27
CA ASN A 23 -23.71 -15.90 -42.55
C ASN A 23 -24.58 -16.71 -41.58
N GLY A 24 -24.76 -18.02 -41.83
CA GLY A 24 -25.49 -18.92 -40.94
C GLY A 24 -24.71 -19.25 -39.66
N LYS A 25 -23.39 -19.46 -39.78
CA LYS A 25 -22.51 -19.78 -38.64
C LYS A 25 -22.22 -18.59 -37.74
N ASP A 26 -22.17 -17.38 -38.30
CA ASP A 26 -22.01 -16.16 -37.49
C ASP A 26 -23.29 -15.84 -36.71
N LYS A 27 -24.48 -16.08 -37.28
CA LYS A 27 -25.75 -15.94 -36.54
C LYS A 27 -25.93 -16.96 -35.42
N GLU A 28 -25.41 -18.18 -35.56
CA GLU A 28 -25.40 -19.17 -34.47
C GLU A 28 -24.39 -18.80 -33.37
N ARG A 29 -23.20 -18.32 -33.72
CA ARG A 29 -22.19 -17.84 -32.75
C ARG A 29 -22.62 -16.59 -31.99
N ASP A 30 -23.39 -15.70 -32.62
CA ASP A 30 -23.95 -14.52 -31.97
C ASP A 30 -25.11 -14.88 -31.03
N LYS A 31 -25.93 -15.87 -31.37
CA LYS A 31 -26.98 -16.40 -30.46
C LYS A 31 -26.38 -17.17 -29.27
N GLU A 32 -25.26 -17.86 -29.45
CA GLU A 32 -24.56 -18.57 -28.36
C GLU A 32 -23.84 -17.59 -27.41
N LYS A 33 -23.43 -16.41 -27.91
CA LYS A 33 -22.93 -15.30 -27.07
C LYS A 33 -24.04 -14.58 -26.31
N GLU A 34 -25.26 -14.49 -26.84
CA GLU A 34 -26.42 -13.91 -26.15
C GLU A 34 -26.94 -14.79 -24.99
N GLN A 35 -26.67 -16.10 -25.00
CA GLN A 35 -27.06 -17.02 -23.90
C GLN A 35 -26.01 -17.15 -22.78
N ARG A 36 -24.79 -16.63 -22.95
CA ARG A 36 -23.86 -16.45 -21.84
C ARG A 36 -24.15 -15.13 -21.16
N GLY A 37 -25.11 -15.17 -20.24
CA GLY A 37 -25.52 -14.01 -19.44
C GLY A 37 -24.32 -13.17 -19.00
N ALA A 38 -24.24 -11.96 -19.53
CA ALA A 38 -23.32 -10.94 -19.05
C ALA A 38 -23.60 -10.78 -17.56
N LYS A 39 -22.66 -11.22 -16.70
CA LYS A 39 -22.71 -10.95 -15.27
C LYS A 39 -22.61 -9.43 -15.12
N ARG A 40 -23.78 -8.77 -15.06
CA ARG A 40 -23.87 -7.38 -14.63
C ARG A 40 -23.16 -7.28 -13.27
N PRO A 41 -22.37 -6.23 -13.01
CA PRO A 41 -21.86 -6.01 -11.66
C PRO A 41 -23.07 -6.07 -10.72
N ILE A 42 -23.00 -6.96 -9.73
CA ILE A 42 -23.99 -6.97 -8.64
C ILE A 42 -23.73 -5.67 -7.89
N VAL A 43 -24.44 -4.61 -8.26
CA VAL A 43 -24.46 -3.38 -7.48
C VAL A 43 -25.22 -3.75 -6.21
N PRO A 44 -24.58 -3.71 -5.03
CA PRO A 44 -25.29 -3.94 -3.78
C PRO A 44 -26.48 -2.98 -3.72
N ALA A 45 -27.65 -3.47 -3.30
CA ALA A 45 -28.79 -2.60 -3.10
C ALA A 45 -28.38 -1.45 -2.17
N ALA A 46 -28.61 -0.20 -2.60
CA ALA A 46 -28.29 0.96 -1.79
C ALA A 46 -29.07 0.86 -0.47
N VAL A 47 -28.35 0.70 0.64
CA VAL A 47 -28.95 0.66 1.97
C VAL A 47 -29.29 2.10 2.36
N PRO A 48 -30.54 2.41 2.75
CA PRO A 48 -30.90 3.73 3.25
C PRO A 48 -29.97 4.17 4.37
N ASP A 49 -29.56 5.45 4.38
CA ASP A 49 -28.57 5.98 5.33
C ASP A 49 -28.94 5.69 6.80
N SER A 50 -30.23 5.68 7.13
CA SER A 50 -30.73 5.38 8.49
C SER A 50 -30.46 3.94 8.97
N LEU A 51 -30.13 3.01 8.07
CA LEU A 51 -29.85 1.60 8.39
C LEU A 51 -28.37 1.24 8.22
N GLN A 52 -27.53 2.15 7.70
CA GLN A 52 -26.11 1.88 7.46
C GLN A 52 -25.35 1.52 8.73
N GLU A 53 -25.71 2.14 9.86
CA GLU A 53 -25.09 1.85 11.17
C GLU A 53 -25.40 0.45 11.71
N GLN A 54 -26.49 -0.17 11.24
CA GLN A 54 -26.95 -1.49 11.69
C GLN A 54 -26.45 -2.64 10.79
N ILE A 55 -25.75 -2.34 9.69
CA ILE A 55 -25.22 -3.36 8.79
C ILE A 55 -24.08 -4.11 9.50
N GLN A 56 -24.03 -5.43 9.34
CA GLN A 56 -23.00 -6.28 9.96
C GLN A 56 -21.56 -5.82 9.68
N SER A 57 -21.29 -5.24 8.51
CA SER A 57 -19.98 -4.71 8.12
C SER A 57 -19.57 -3.47 8.90
N ASN A 58 -20.52 -2.73 9.49
CA ASN A 58 -20.23 -1.60 10.38
C ASN A 58 -19.54 -2.06 11.68
N PHE A 59 -19.74 -3.32 12.06
CA PHE A 59 -19.10 -3.99 13.21
C PHE A 59 -17.84 -4.78 12.82
N ILE A 60 -17.22 -4.46 11.68
CA ILE A 60 -15.98 -5.07 11.23
C ILE A 60 -14.95 -3.96 11.01
N ILE A 61 -13.85 -4.00 11.75
CA ILE A 61 -12.71 -3.09 11.57
C ILE A 61 -11.69 -3.79 10.67
N VAL A 62 -11.28 -3.13 9.60
CA VAL A 62 -10.23 -3.58 8.70
C VAL A 62 -8.94 -2.86 9.08
N ILE A 63 -7.88 -3.63 9.35
CA ILE A 63 -6.56 -3.13 9.75
C ILE A 63 -5.54 -3.57 8.68
N HIS A 64 -4.96 -2.61 7.97
CA HIS A 64 -3.86 -2.83 7.03
C HIS A 64 -2.59 -2.08 7.51
N PRO A 65 -1.73 -2.75 8.27
CA PRO A 65 -0.52 -2.14 8.80
C PRO A 65 0.58 -2.05 7.73
N GLY A 66 1.23 -0.90 7.63
CA GLY A 66 2.40 -0.67 6.77
C GLY A 66 3.64 -0.26 7.57
N SER A 67 4.80 -0.16 6.89
CA SER A 67 6.04 0.28 7.56
C SER A 67 6.03 1.75 7.96
N THR A 68 5.26 2.57 7.25
CA THR A 68 5.22 4.03 7.45
C THR A 68 3.80 4.54 7.68
N THR A 69 2.79 3.82 7.16
CA THR A 69 1.38 4.23 7.25
C THR A 69 0.54 3.06 7.72
N LEU A 70 -0.31 3.28 8.72
CA LEU A 70 -1.40 2.39 9.09
C LEU A 70 -2.65 2.86 8.35
N ARG A 71 -3.33 1.94 7.66
CA ARG A 71 -4.67 2.15 7.14
C ARG A 71 -5.65 1.37 8.00
N ILE A 72 -6.65 2.05 8.53
CA ILE A 72 -7.65 1.45 9.43
C ILE A 72 -9.02 2.09 9.22
N GLY A 73 -10.07 1.29 9.27
CA GLY A 73 -11.44 1.79 9.07
C GLY A 73 -12.47 0.69 9.32
N ARG A 74 -13.74 1.06 9.35
CA ARG A 74 -14.84 0.11 9.26
C ARG A 74 -14.89 -0.46 7.84
N ALA A 75 -15.38 -1.68 7.69
CA ALA A 75 -15.58 -2.26 6.35
C ALA A 75 -16.63 -1.52 5.50
N THR A 76 -17.44 -0.67 6.13
CA THR A 76 -18.40 0.25 5.49
C THR A 76 -17.78 1.58 5.07
N ASP A 77 -16.62 1.95 5.61
CA ASP A 77 -15.99 3.24 5.28
C ASP A 77 -15.54 3.24 3.82
N THR A 78 -15.85 4.32 3.10
CA THR A 78 -15.42 4.46 1.69
C THR A 78 -13.90 4.64 1.59
N LEU A 79 -13.31 5.35 2.55
CA LEU A 79 -11.87 5.58 2.65
C LEU A 79 -11.40 5.21 4.06
N PRO A 80 -10.34 4.39 4.19
CA PRO A 80 -9.76 4.14 5.50
C PRO A 80 -9.05 5.39 6.00
N VAL A 81 -9.02 5.54 7.32
CA VAL A 81 -8.13 6.50 7.98
C VAL A 81 -6.69 6.07 7.72
N SER A 82 -5.85 7.02 7.30
CA SER A 82 -4.43 6.81 7.08
C SER A 82 -3.63 7.65 8.05
N ILE A 83 -2.86 7.01 8.94
CA ILE A 83 -1.99 7.71 9.89
C ILE A 83 -0.54 7.22 9.79
N PRO A 84 0.45 8.06 10.12
CA PRO A 84 1.82 7.60 10.29
C PRO A 84 1.88 6.46 11.32
N HIS A 85 2.53 5.35 10.97
CA HIS A 85 2.60 4.16 11.83
C HIS A 85 3.79 4.27 12.80
N ILE A 86 3.70 5.27 13.67
CA ILE A 86 4.79 5.75 14.52
C ILE A 86 4.25 6.13 15.90
N ILE A 87 5.07 5.92 16.92
CA ILE A 87 4.81 6.35 18.29
C ILE A 87 6.07 7.02 18.85
N ALA A 88 5.89 8.08 19.63
CA ALA A 88 6.95 8.66 20.43
C ALA A 88 6.64 8.41 21.90
N ARG A 89 7.55 7.75 22.63
CA ARG A 89 7.41 7.42 24.05
C ARG A 89 8.30 8.28 24.92
N ARG A 90 7.73 8.79 26.01
CA ARG A 90 8.43 9.66 26.95
C ARG A 90 9.48 8.87 27.74
N HIS A 91 10.61 9.51 28.01
CA HIS A 91 11.64 8.95 28.88
C HIS A 91 11.13 8.83 30.32
N LYS A 92 11.49 7.73 30.99
CA LYS A 92 11.13 7.49 32.40
C LYS A 92 12.10 8.18 33.36
N GLN A 93 13.33 8.42 32.91
CA GLN A 93 14.40 9.02 33.71
C GLN A 93 15.00 10.22 32.99
N GLN A 94 15.43 11.22 33.77
CA GLN A 94 16.19 12.36 33.24
C GLN A 94 17.56 11.89 32.74
N GLY A 95 18.01 12.46 31.62
CA GLY A 95 19.30 12.10 31.01
C GLY A 95 19.31 10.79 30.20
N GLN A 96 18.16 10.09 30.08
CA GLN A 96 18.04 8.94 29.19
C GLN A 96 18.35 9.36 27.74
N ILE A 97 19.17 8.56 27.06
CA ILE A 97 19.55 8.79 25.66
C ILE A 97 18.31 8.65 24.78
N SER A 98 18.02 9.66 23.97
CA SER A 98 16.92 9.62 23.00
C SER A 98 17.21 8.57 21.93
N TYR A 99 16.32 7.58 21.80
CA TYR A 99 16.36 6.60 20.74
C TYR A 99 15.51 7.07 19.57
N LYS A 100 16.01 6.91 18.34
CA LYS A 100 15.25 7.21 17.12
C LYS A 100 15.46 6.09 16.13
N ASP A 101 14.38 5.41 15.82
CA ASP A 101 14.37 4.43 14.74
C ASP A 101 14.77 5.08 13.40
N SER A 102 15.57 4.36 12.62
CA SER A 102 16.03 4.85 11.32
C SER A 102 14.91 4.81 10.29
N TRP A 103 14.66 5.94 9.60
CA TRP A 103 13.67 6.00 8.51
C TRP A 103 14.27 5.84 7.12
N LEU A 104 14.91 6.90 6.60
CA LEU A 104 15.53 6.88 5.26
C LEU A 104 16.90 6.21 5.26
N LEU A 105 17.61 6.28 6.38
CA LEU A 105 18.88 5.59 6.55
C LEU A 105 18.65 4.12 6.85
N ARG A 106 19.56 3.28 6.37
CA ARG A 106 19.57 1.84 6.64
C ARG A 106 20.99 1.31 6.72
N GLU A 107 21.11 0.15 7.35
CA GLU A 107 22.37 -0.58 7.37
C GLU A 107 22.84 -0.90 5.95
N GLY A 108 24.17 -0.87 5.74
CA GLY A 108 24.80 -1.22 4.47
C GLY A 108 25.03 -0.03 3.52
N LEU A 109 24.58 1.18 3.85
CA LEU A 109 24.75 2.35 2.96
C LEU A 109 26.18 2.90 2.91
N ASN A 110 27.00 2.62 3.92
CA ASN A 110 28.35 3.16 4.11
C ASN A 110 29.42 2.06 4.30
N LYS A 111 29.25 0.90 3.66
CA LYS A 111 30.31 -0.11 3.57
C LYS A 111 31.40 0.37 2.58
N PRO A 112 32.63 -0.16 2.64
CA PRO A 112 33.70 0.26 1.73
C PRO A 112 33.30 0.21 0.25
N GLU A 113 32.50 -0.78 -0.14
CA GLU A 113 32.07 -1.02 -1.52
C GLU A 113 30.84 -0.16 -1.91
N SER A 114 30.15 0.47 -0.94
CA SER A 114 28.87 1.15 -1.18
C SER A 114 28.97 2.30 -2.17
N THR A 115 30.08 3.04 -2.16
CA THR A 115 30.29 4.16 -3.09
C THR A 115 30.46 3.66 -4.52
N GLU A 116 31.25 2.61 -4.73
CA GLU A 116 31.46 2.03 -6.05
C GLU A 116 30.18 1.38 -6.59
N GLN A 117 29.49 0.59 -5.75
CA GLN A 117 28.20 -0.01 -6.11
C GLN A 117 27.17 1.05 -6.54
N ARG A 118 27.08 2.16 -5.80
CA ARG A 118 26.19 3.29 -6.15
C ARG A 118 26.56 3.92 -7.49
N GLN A 119 27.85 4.13 -7.75
CA GLN A 119 28.31 4.70 -9.02
C GLN A 119 28.04 3.75 -10.20
N ASN A 120 28.27 2.45 -10.04
CA ASN A 120 28.00 1.46 -11.08
C ASN A 120 26.50 1.32 -11.37
N GLY A 121 25.66 1.31 -10.34
CA GLY A 121 24.20 1.35 -10.49
C GLY A 121 23.74 2.62 -11.22
N LEU A 122 24.28 3.78 -10.88
CA LEU A 122 23.96 5.04 -11.55
C LEU A 122 24.33 5.00 -13.05
N LYS A 123 25.50 4.44 -13.40
CA LYS A 123 25.90 4.26 -14.81
C LYS A 123 24.93 3.37 -15.59
N MET A 124 24.44 2.28 -14.98
CA MET A 124 23.44 1.40 -15.61
C MET A 124 22.12 2.14 -15.84
N VAL A 125 21.70 2.96 -14.87
CA VAL A 125 20.51 3.81 -15.01
C VAL A 125 20.69 4.83 -16.15
N ASP A 126 21.82 5.52 -16.20
CA ASP A 126 22.13 6.47 -17.28
C ASP A 126 22.12 5.80 -18.66
N GLN A 127 22.69 4.59 -18.76
CA GLN A 127 22.67 3.79 -19.97
C GLN A 127 21.23 3.42 -20.39
N ALA A 128 20.38 3.03 -19.44
CA ALA A 128 18.97 2.71 -19.70
C ALA A 128 18.16 3.94 -20.12
N ILE A 129 18.43 5.10 -19.51
CA ILE A 129 17.80 6.38 -19.90
C ILE A 129 18.22 6.77 -21.32
N TRP A 130 19.50 6.65 -21.64
CA TRP A 130 20.04 7.00 -22.96
C TRP A 130 19.58 6.06 -24.07
N SER A 131 19.37 4.78 -23.77
CA SER A 131 18.89 3.78 -24.74
C SER A 131 17.43 4.01 -25.13
N LYS A 132 16.61 4.54 -24.23
CA LYS A 132 15.21 4.89 -24.49
C LYS A 132 15.10 6.22 -25.23
N LYS A 133 14.62 6.19 -26.47
CA LYS A 133 14.31 7.39 -27.25
C LYS A 133 13.13 8.15 -26.64
N MET A 134 13.14 9.46 -26.84
CA MET A 134 11.99 10.32 -26.56
C MET A 134 10.88 10.07 -27.59
N SER A 135 9.67 10.56 -27.31
CA SER A 135 8.50 10.35 -28.19
C SER A 135 8.70 10.91 -29.61
N ASN A 136 9.58 11.90 -29.78
CA ASN A 136 9.97 12.45 -31.08
C ASN A 136 11.06 11.64 -31.81
N GLY A 137 11.46 10.48 -31.28
CA GLY A 137 12.50 9.62 -31.85
C GLY A 137 13.95 10.04 -31.56
N ALA A 138 14.18 11.21 -30.96
CA ALA A 138 15.51 11.69 -30.59
C ALA A 138 16.01 11.06 -29.28
N ARG A 139 17.33 11.09 -29.05
CA ARG A 139 17.93 10.72 -27.76
C ARG A 139 17.86 11.88 -26.79
N ARG A 140 17.76 11.56 -25.50
CA ARG A 140 17.76 12.56 -24.42
C ARG A 140 19.17 13.11 -24.24
N THR A 141 19.32 14.43 -24.31
CA THR A 141 20.59 15.11 -24.02
C THR A 141 20.83 15.16 -22.50
N PRO A 142 21.93 14.60 -21.97
CA PRO A 142 22.26 14.68 -20.55
C PRO A 142 22.67 16.12 -20.18
N ILE A 143 22.41 16.50 -18.93
CA ILE A 143 22.78 17.80 -18.36
C ILE A 143 23.83 17.55 -17.29
N SER A 144 24.87 18.38 -17.24
CA SER A 144 25.95 18.24 -16.26
C SER A 144 25.48 18.67 -14.86
N PRO A 145 25.65 17.81 -13.82
CA PRO A 145 25.36 18.17 -12.44
C PRO A 145 26.17 19.38 -11.95
N ASP A 146 27.38 19.63 -12.47
CA ASP A 146 28.23 20.74 -12.03
C ASP A 146 27.72 22.11 -12.53
N GLN A 147 27.11 22.14 -13.73
CA GLN A 147 26.43 23.34 -14.24
C GLN A 147 25.25 23.70 -13.32
N ILE A 148 24.42 22.71 -12.97
CA ILE A 148 23.28 22.89 -12.06
C ILE A 148 23.76 23.30 -10.67
N ARG A 149 24.81 22.65 -10.14
CA ARG A 149 25.38 22.99 -8.82
C ARG A 149 25.86 24.43 -8.77
N SER A 150 26.51 24.91 -9.82
CA SER A 150 27.03 26.27 -9.89
C SER A 150 25.90 27.30 -9.83
N TYR A 151 24.80 27.05 -10.55
CA TYR A 151 23.58 27.85 -10.47
C TYR A 151 22.94 27.78 -9.08
N ASN A 152 22.72 26.56 -8.55
CA ASN A 152 22.04 26.35 -7.27
C ASN A 152 22.74 27.02 -6.08
N ARG A 153 24.08 27.13 -6.10
CA ARG A 153 24.86 27.83 -5.05
C ARG A 153 24.57 29.34 -4.98
N GLN A 154 24.12 29.93 -6.07
CA GLN A 154 23.79 31.36 -6.13
C GLN A 154 22.40 31.64 -5.57
N MET A 155 21.53 30.62 -5.50
CA MET A 155 20.16 30.78 -5.03
C MET A 155 20.11 31.10 -3.53
N ARG A 156 19.12 31.90 -3.15
CA ARG A 156 18.73 32.14 -1.76
C ARG A 156 17.24 31.87 -1.61
N PRO A 157 16.79 31.19 -0.54
CA PRO A 157 15.37 30.97 -0.33
C PRO A 157 14.67 32.31 -0.13
N ALA A 158 13.55 32.52 -0.83
CA ALA A 158 12.67 33.62 -0.54
C ALA A 158 11.84 33.28 0.70
N ILE A 159 11.74 34.23 1.63
CA ILE A 159 10.86 34.12 2.79
C ILE A 159 9.46 34.48 2.31
N LEU A 160 8.55 33.50 2.32
CA LEU A 160 7.15 33.72 1.97
C LEU A 160 6.39 34.33 3.16
N ASP A 161 6.61 33.77 4.35
CA ASP A 161 5.94 34.18 5.58
C ASP A 161 6.95 34.31 6.73
N HIS A 162 6.65 35.17 7.70
CA HIS A 162 7.47 35.35 8.91
C HIS A 162 7.45 34.12 9.84
N SER A 163 6.45 33.25 9.69
CA SER A 163 6.37 31.96 10.40
C SER A 163 5.94 30.87 9.43
N SER A 164 6.48 29.66 9.57
CA SER A 164 6.09 28.52 8.74
C SER A 164 4.68 28.00 9.02
N GLY A 165 4.01 28.48 10.07
CA GLY A 165 2.73 27.95 10.55
C GLY A 165 2.83 26.56 11.22
N ALA A 166 3.90 25.80 10.95
CA ALA A 166 4.17 24.52 11.59
C ALA A 166 4.56 24.72 13.06
N LYS A 167 3.99 23.91 13.94
CA LYS A 167 4.25 23.93 15.37
C LYS A 167 4.66 22.54 15.83
N TRP A 168 5.55 22.49 16.82
CA TRP A 168 5.84 21.25 17.52
C TRP A 168 4.61 20.79 18.31
N THR A 169 4.46 19.48 18.45
CA THR A 169 3.47 18.85 19.31
C THR A 169 3.65 19.35 20.73
N ASN A 170 2.55 19.76 21.37
CA ASN A 170 2.59 20.28 22.73
C ASN A 170 2.79 19.14 23.74
N THR A 171 3.97 19.03 24.31
CA THR A 171 4.36 17.99 25.29
C THR A 171 4.39 18.50 26.74
N THR A 172 3.87 19.70 27.02
CA THR A 172 3.93 20.31 28.38
C THR A 172 3.15 19.54 29.44
N HIS A 173 2.08 18.84 29.03
CA HIS A 173 1.29 17.98 29.90
C HIS A 173 1.92 16.59 30.11
N HIS A 174 3.15 16.39 29.60
CA HIS A 174 3.97 15.20 29.79
C HIS A 174 3.27 13.89 29.43
N PRO A 175 2.68 13.77 28.22
CA PRO A 175 2.02 12.53 27.81
C PRO A 175 3.00 11.37 27.85
N GLU A 176 2.55 10.18 28.27
CA GLU A 176 3.41 9.00 28.30
C GLU A 176 3.87 8.62 26.88
N TYR A 177 3.00 8.84 25.90
CA TYR A 177 3.29 8.70 24.49
C TYR A 177 2.41 9.61 23.63
N VAL A 178 2.84 9.83 22.39
CA VAL A 178 2.02 10.43 21.32
C VAL A 178 2.12 9.57 20.06
N VAL A 179 1.12 9.60 19.20
CA VAL A 179 0.97 8.69 18.05
C VAL A 179 0.81 9.46 16.73
N GLY A 180 1.27 8.88 15.63
CA GLY A 180 0.98 9.35 14.30
C GLY A 180 1.63 10.69 13.97
N GLU A 181 0.85 11.62 13.42
CA GLU A 181 1.35 12.95 13.06
C GLU A 181 1.92 13.69 14.28
N GLU A 182 1.28 13.57 15.45
CA GLU A 182 1.78 14.20 16.67
C GLU A 182 3.15 13.65 17.09
N ALA A 183 3.43 12.38 16.84
CA ALA A 183 4.75 11.80 17.07
C ALA A 183 5.81 12.29 16.07
N LEU A 184 5.43 12.54 14.81
CA LEU A 184 6.34 13.13 13.81
C LEU A 184 6.75 14.57 14.17
N TYR A 185 5.87 15.31 14.83
CA TYR A 185 6.09 16.71 15.22
C TYR A 185 6.52 16.87 16.68
N VAL A 186 6.97 15.82 17.35
CA VAL A 186 7.66 16.00 18.64
C VAL A 186 8.96 16.77 18.40
N ASN A 187 9.21 17.80 19.21
CA ASN A 187 10.45 18.55 19.11
C ASN A 187 11.65 17.60 19.36
N PRO A 188 12.65 17.54 18.47
CA PRO A 188 13.82 16.67 18.65
C PRO A 188 14.59 16.84 19.96
N LEU A 189 14.40 17.97 20.65
CA LEU A 189 14.99 18.29 21.95
C LEU A 189 14.17 17.81 23.15
N ASP A 190 12.92 17.39 22.95
CA ASP A 190 12.07 16.86 24.03
C ASP A 190 12.52 15.45 24.44
N CYS A 191 12.13 15.05 25.66
CA CYS A 191 12.52 13.77 26.26
C CYS A 191 11.68 12.58 25.74
N TYR A 192 11.67 12.37 24.42
CA TYR A 192 10.99 11.25 23.77
C TYR A 192 11.95 10.41 22.92
N SER A 193 11.63 9.11 22.87
CA SER A 193 12.19 8.16 21.93
C SER A 193 11.15 7.83 20.86
N VAL A 194 11.58 7.76 19.61
CA VAL A 194 10.69 7.59 18.44
C VAL A 194 10.83 6.18 17.89
N HIS A 195 9.71 5.49 17.78
CA HIS A 195 9.63 4.08 17.42
C HIS A 195 8.71 3.88 16.21
N TRP A 196 9.16 3.03 15.28
CA TRP A 196 8.42 2.59 14.11
C TRP A 196 8.24 1.07 14.23
N PRO A 197 7.06 0.57 14.65
CA PRO A 197 6.89 -0.84 15.03
C PRO A 197 7.05 -1.81 13.86
N ILE A 198 6.95 -1.32 12.63
CA ILE A 198 7.13 -2.10 11.40
C ILE A 198 8.23 -1.49 10.55
N ARG A 199 9.20 -2.30 10.14
CA ARG A 199 10.27 -1.93 9.22
C ARG A 199 10.37 -2.95 8.10
N ARG A 200 10.41 -2.45 6.85
CA ARG A 200 10.51 -3.30 5.64
C ARG A 200 9.45 -4.43 5.62
N GLY A 201 8.23 -4.11 6.02
CA GLY A 201 7.09 -5.03 6.02
C GLY A 201 7.08 -6.08 7.14
N GLN A 202 7.98 -6.01 8.12
CA GLN A 202 8.07 -6.93 9.26
C GLN A 202 8.12 -6.16 10.58
N LEU A 203 7.84 -6.84 11.70
CA LEU A 203 8.03 -6.25 13.03
C LEU A 203 9.47 -5.73 13.19
N ASN A 204 9.62 -4.52 13.70
CA ASN A 204 10.92 -3.85 13.86
C ASN A 204 11.66 -4.33 15.11
N LEU A 205 12.18 -5.55 15.05
CA LEU A 205 12.93 -6.13 16.16
C LEU A 205 14.41 -5.71 16.11
N HIS A 206 14.94 -5.20 17.22
CA HIS A 206 16.34 -4.77 17.34
C HIS A 206 16.80 -4.71 18.81
N LEU A 207 18.10 -4.51 19.02
CA LEU A 207 18.72 -4.48 20.36
C LEU A 207 18.51 -3.16 21.13
N GLY A 208 18.19 -2.07 20.42
CA GLY A 208 17.90 -0.77 21.03
C GLY A 208 16.57 -0.72 21.80
N ALA A 209 16.32 0.41 22.48
CA ALA A 209 15.08 0.66 23.20
C ALA A 209 13.85 0.52 22.30
N GLY A 210 12.83 -0.23 22.73
CA GLY A 210 11.61 -0.49 21.96
C GLY A 210 11.70 -1.67 20.98
N GLY A 211 12.88 -2.29 20.81
CA GLY A 211 13.07 -3.33 19.79
C GLY A 211 12.75 -4.77 20.22
N SER A 212 12.32 -5.02 21.45
CA SER A 212 11.87 -6.36 21.86
C SER A 212 10.49 -6.65 21.27
N LEU A 213 10.18 -7.94 21.08
CA LEU A 213 8.87 -8.35 20.56
C LEU A 213 7.70 -7.80 21.40
N THR A 214 7.85 -7.82 22.72
CA THR A 214 6.85 -7.27 23.65
C THR A 214 6.69 -5.77 23.54
N ALA A 215 7.78 -5.02 23.35
CA ALA A 215 7.73 -3.57 23.20
C ALA A 215 7.09 -3.19 21.85
N VAL A 216 7.47 -3.86 20.77
CA VAL A 216 6.85 -3.65 19.45
C VAL A 216 5.35 -3.96 19.47
N LEU A 217 4.92 -5.04 20.13
CA LEU A 217 3.49 -5.36 20.27
C LEU A 217 2.75 -4.31 21.12
N ALA A 218 3.36 -3.81 22.19
CA ALA A 218 2.77 -2.74 22.98
C ALA A 218 2.65 -1.42 22.17
N ASP A 219 3.63 -1.11 21.33
CA ASP A 219 3.56 0.04 20.43
C ASP A 219 2.44 -0.11 19.40
N LEU A 220 2.30 -1.29 18.80
CA LEU A 220 1.20 -1.60 17.88
C LEU A 220 -0.16 -1.46 18.57
N GLU A 221 -0.30 -2.02 19.77
CA GLU A 221 -1.53 -1.94 20.57
C GLU A 221 -1.91 -0.47 20.86
N ASP A 222 -0.96 0.35 21.33
CA ASP A 222 -1.19 1.76 21.64
C ASP A 222 -1.55 2.56 20.38
N ILE A 223 -0.84 2.35 19.26
CA ILE A 223 -1.12 3.06 18.01
C ILE A 223 -2.50 2.69 17.47
N TRP A 224 -2.84 1.40 17.43
CA TRP A 224 -4.11 0.94 16.88
C TRP A 224 -5.28 1.34 17.76
N SER A 225 -5.12 1.24 19.09
CA SER A 225 -6.11 1.69 20.06
C SER A 225 -6.37 3.20 19.95
N HIS A 226 -5.29 4.00 19.85
CA HIS A 226 -5.39 5.43 19.60
C HIS A 226 -6.15 5.71 18.30
N ALA A 227 -5.86 4.98 17.23
CA ALA A 227 -6.51 5.19 15.94
C ALA A 227 -8.02 4.88 15.98
N ILE A 228 -8.38 3.78 16.63
CA ILE A 228 -9.78 3.35 16.83
C ILE A 228 -10.55 4.38 17.65
N GLN A 229 -9.97 4.87 18.76
CA GLN A 229 -10.64 5.83 19.62
C GLN A 229 -10.76 7.22 18.97
N LYS A 230 -9.67 7.71 18.38
CA LYS A 230 -9.59 9.09 17.89
C LYS A 230 -10.29 9.30 16.56
N TYR A 231 -10.14 8.36 15.62
CA TYR A 231 -10.62 8.56 14.25
C TYR A 231 -11.84 7.72 13.90
N LEU A 232 -12.01 6.54 14.52
CA LEU A 232 -13.26 5.77 14.35
C LEU A 232 -14.29 6.11 15.43
N GLU A 233 -13.90 6.83 16.48
CA GLU A 233 -14.78 7.22 17.59
C GLU A 233 -15.38 5.99 18.31
N ILE A 234 -14.62 4.90 18.39
CA ILE A 234 -15.03 3.66 19.03
C ILE A 234 -14.34 3.53 20.39
N SER A 235 -15.12 3.37 21.45
CA SER A 235 -14.60 3.03 22.78
C SER A 235 -13.96 1.64 22.77
N LEU A 236 -12.76 1.51 23.34
CA LEU A 236 -12.06 0.22 23.40
C LEU A 236 -12.85 -0.86 24.16
N LYS A 237 -13.70 -0.47 25.11
CA LYS A 237 -14.57 -1.40 25.87
C LYS A 237 -15.64 -2.06 24.99
N ASP A 238 -15.94 -1.45 23.84
CA ASP A 238 -16.95 -1.90 22.91
C ASP A 238 -16.37 -2.80 21.82
N LEU A 239 -15.04 -2.99 21.75
CA LEU A 239 -14.39 -3.88 20.78
C LEU A 239 -14.88 -5.34 20.87
N LYS A 240 -15.45 -5.74 22.00
CA LYS A 240 -16.15 -7.02 22.16
C LYS A 240 -17.37 -7.20 21.23
N TYR A 241 -17.88 -6.13 20.65
CA TYR A 241 -18.95 -6.15 19.64
C TYR A 241 -18.40 -6.11 18.20
N TYR A 242 -17.11 -5.82 18.03
CA TYR A 242 -16.47 -5.71 16.74
C TYR A 242 -15.68 -6.98 16.41
N ARG A 243 -15.55 -7.25 15.12
CA ARG A 243 -14.62 -8.23 14.54
C ARG A 243 -13.53 -7.48 13.79
N CYS A 244 -12.39 -8.13 13.57
CA CYS A 244 -11.25 -7.56 12.87
C CYS A 244 -10.94 -8.33 11.59
N ILE A 245 -10.64 -7.63 10.50
CA ILE A 245 -9.93 -8.19 9.34
C ILE A 245 -8.53 -7.61 9.35
N LEU A 246 -7.52 -8.47 9.54
CA LEU A 246 -6.12 -8.10 9.58
C LEU A 246 -5.43 -8.50 8.27
N LEU A 247 -4.94 -7.52 7.53
CA LEU A 247 -4.09 -7.77 6.38
C LEU A 247 -2.65 -8.06 6.83
N ILE A 248 -2.03 -9.06 6.21
CA ILE A 248 -0.64 -9.47 6.48
C ILE A 248 0.17 -9.54 5.17
N PRO A 249 1.51 -9.47 5.23
CA PRO A 249 2.36 -9.64 4.06
C PRO A 249 2.18 -11.01 3.39
N ASP A 250 2.47 -11.10 2.09
CA ASP A 250 2.40 -12.36 1.34
C ASP A 250 3.36 -13.42 1.88
N ILE A 251 4.57 -12.98 2.27
CA ILE A 251 5.54 -13.75 3.05
C ILE A 251 5.52 -13.22 4.47
N TYR A 252 4.83 -13.96 5.35
CA TYR A 252 4.65 -13.58 6.74
C TYR A 252 5.42 -14.50 7.69
N ASN A 253 5.89 -13.92 8.80
CA ASN A 253 6.41 -14.69 9.92
C ASN A 253 5.24 -15.22 10.77
N LYS A 254 5.06 -16.55 10.80
CA LYS A 254 3.97 -17.21 11.53
C LYS A 254 3.92 -16.85 13.02
N GLN A 255 5.09 -16.73 13.66
CA GLN A 255 5.18 -16.36 15.08
C GLN A 255 4.69 -14.93 15.28
N HIS A 256 5.11 -13.99 14.43
CA HIS A 256 4.68 -12.59 14.53
C HIS A 256 3.16 -12.47 14.32
N VAL A 257 2.61 -13.13 13.30
CA VAL A 257 1.16 -13.14 13.05
C VAL A 257 0.40 -13.70 14.25
N LYS A 258 0.87 -14.81 14.84
CA LYS A 258 0.26 -15.41 16.03
C LYS A 258 0.23 -14.43 17.20
N GLU A 259 1.32 -13.70 17.47
CA GLU A 259 1.34 -12.72 18.57
C GLU A 259 0.46 -11.48 18.28
N ILE A 260 0.39 -11.01 17.04
CA ILE A 260 -0.52 -9.91 16.66
C ILE A 260 -1.98 -10.33 16.80
N VAL A 261 -2.33 -11.56 16.38
CA VAL A 261 -3.66 -12.15 16.58
C VAL A 261 -3.99 -12.23 18.08
N ASN A 262 -3.04 -12.70 18.88
CA ASN A 262 -3.18 -12.80 20.33
C ASN A 262 -3.42 -11.43 20.99
N MET A 263 -2.64 -10.41 20.61
CA MET A 263 -2.84 -9.02 21.05
C MET A 263 -4.24 -8.51 20.65
N THR A 264 -4.64 -8.69 19.39
CA THR A 264 -5.92 -8.20 18.87
C THR A 264 -7.11 -8.83 19.60
N LEU A 265 -7.08 -10.15 19.86
CA LEU A 265 -8.18 -10.85 20.52
C LEU A 265 -8.16 -10.67 22.05
N LEU A 266 -7.02 -10.87 22.69
CA LEU A 266 -6.94 -10.98 24.15
C LEU A 266 -6.61 -9.67 24.86
N LYS A 267 -5.85 -8.76 24.22
CA LYS A 267 -5.48 -7.46 24.81
C LYS A 267 -6.47 -6.38 24.42
N MET A 268 -6.71 -6.21 23.12
CA MET A 268 -7.67 -5.22 22.61
C MET A 268 -9.13 -5.64 22.80
N GLY A 269 -9.43 -6.94 22.82
CA GLY A 269 -10.77 -7.45 23.14
C GLY A 269 -11.73 -7.58 21.95
N PHE A 270 -11.22 -7.69 20.71
CA PHE A 270 -12.07 -8.03 19.57
C PHE A 270 -12.72 -9.41 19.73
N SER A 271 -13.99 -9.53 19.30
CA SER A 271 -14.74 -10.80 19.39
C SER A 271 -14.26 -11.89 18.43
N GLY A 272 -13.60 -11.50 17.35
CA GLY A 272 -13.13 -12.42 16.32
C GLY A 272 -12.22 -11.72 15.31
N ILE A 273 -11.42 -12.50 14.61
CA ILE A 273 -10.45 -12.00 13.63
C ILE A 273 -10.37 -12.91 12.40
N ILE A 274 -10.25 -12.29 11.22
CA ILE A 274 -9.86 -12.95 9.98
C ILE A 274 -8.51 -12.37 9.57
N VAL A 275 -7.57 -13.23 9.20
CA VAL A 275 -6.25 -12.83 8.72
C VAL A 275 -6.16 -13.15 7.24
N HIS A 276 -5.72 -12.20 6.42
CA HIS A 276 -5.65 -12.38 4.97
C HIS A 276 -4.38 -11.75 4.37
N GLN A 277 -3.81 -12.39 3.35
CA GLN A 277 -2.67 -11.85 2.61
C GLN A 277 -3.07 -10.59 1.81
N GLU A 278 -2.23 -9.56 1.90
CA GLU A 278 -2.47 -8.26 1.29
C GLU A 278 -2.55 -8.30 -0.25
N SER A 279 -1.79 -9.17 -0.93
CA SER A 279 -1.90 -9.33 -2.39
C SER A 279 -3.28 -9.82 -2.83
N VAL A 280 -3.84 -10.79 -2.10
CA VAL A 280 -5.18 -11.30 -2.38
C VAL A 280 -6.23 -10.24 -2.07
N CYS A 281 -6.06 -9.49 -0.98
CA CYS A 281 -6.93 -8.35 -0.72
C CYS A 281 -6.84 -7.28 -1.81
N ALA A 282 -5.67 -7.09 -2.42
CA ALA A 282 -5.51 -6.17 -3.56
C ALA A 282 -6.28 -6.65 -4.80
N THR A 283 -6.34 -7.96 -5.06
CA THR A 283 -7.18 -8.48 -6.16
C THR A 283 -8.67 -8.34 -5.87
N PHE A 284 -9.09 -8.54 -4.62
CA PHE A 284 -10.47 -8.24 -4.19
C PHE A 284 -10.82 -6.77 -4.38
N GLY A 285 -9.94 -5.85 -3.96
CA GLY A 285 -10.15 -4.42 -4.07
C GLY A 285 -10.14 -3.90 -5.52
N SER A 286 -9.45 -4.59 -6.43
CA SER A 286 -9.40 -4.24 -7.86
C SER A 286 -10.42 -4.99 -8.73
N GLY A 287 -11.12 -5.99 -8.18
CA GLY A 287 -12.09 -6.80 -8.91
C GLY A 287 -11.46 -7.76 -9.93
N LEU A 288 -10.18 -8.11 -9.77
CA LEU A 288 -9.47 -9.02 -10.66
C LEU A 288 -9.48 -10.44 -10.08
N GLY A 289 -9.99 -11.41 -10.84
CA GLY A 289 -9.95 -12.82 -10.42
C GLY A 289 -8.54 -13.40 -10.39
N SER A 290 -7.70 -12.99 -11.35
CA SER A 290 -6.30 -13.39 -11.45
C SER A 290 -5.43 -12.22 -11.89
N ALA A 291 -4.30 -12.00 -11.21
CA ALA A 291 -3.37 -10.91 -11.51
C ALA A 291 -1.97 -11.18 -10.95
N CYS A 292 -0.95 -10.60 -11.59
CA CYS A 292 0.34 -10.37 -10.95
C CYS A 292 0.25 -9.07 -10.15
N VAL A 293 0.29 -9.18 -8.82
CA VAL A 293 0.22 -8.04 -7.91
C VAL A 293 1.63 -7.57 -7.61
N VAL A 294 1.87 -6.28 -7.82
CA VAL A 294 3.11 -5.61 -7.45
C VAL A 294 2.79 -4.49 -6.46
N ASP A 295 3.07 -4.71 -5.18
CA ASP A 295 2.88 -3.70 -4.14
C ASP A 295 4.22 -3.03 -3.81
N VAL A 296 4.34 -1.76 -4.20
CA VAL A 296 5.50 -0.91 -3.95
C VAL A 296 5.20 -0.01 -2.74
N GLY A 297 5.56 -0.47 -1.55
CA GLY A 297 5.48 0.33 -0.33
C GLY A 297 6.72 1.21 -0.11
N ASP A 298 6.72 1.97 0.98
CA ASP A 298 7.83 2.88 1.35
C ASP A 298 9.18 2.14 1.53
N GLN A 299 9.15 0.91 2.06
CA GLN A 299 10.36 0.17 2.46
C GLN A 299 10.42 -1.27 1.94
N LYS A 300 9.35 -1.76 1.33
CA LYS A 300 9.25 -3.13 0.81
C LYS A 300 8.50 -3.13 -0.51
N THR A 301 8.93 -3.99 -1.42
CA THR A 301 8.20 -4.31 -2.64
C THR A 301 7.86 -5.79 -2.60
N SER A 302 6.57 -6.14 -2.67
CA SER A 302 6.12 -7.52 -2.84
C SER A 302 5.60 -7.73 -4.25
N ILE A 303 5.85 -8.93 -4.78
CA ILE A 303 5.40 -9.36 -6.11
C ILE A 303 4.84 -10.76 -5.92
N CYS A 304 3.61 -11.04 -6.38
CA CYS A 304 3.13 -12.41 -6.49
C CYS A 304 2.01 -12.54 -7.52
N CYS A 305 1.85 -13.74 -8.07
CA CYS A 305 0.67 -14.09 -8.85
C CYS A 305 -0.44 -14.56 -7.91
N VAL A 306 -1.60 -13.94 -8.04
CA VAL A 306 -2.83 -14.33 -7.38
C VAL A 306 -3.81 -14.89 -8.40
N GLU A 307 -4.46 -15.98 -8.07
CA GLU A 307 -5.50 -16.61 -8.89
C GLU A 307 -6.62 -17.11 -7.98
N ASP A 308 -7.86 -16.69 -8.25
CA ASP A 308 -9.07 -17.11 -7.54
C ASP A 308 -8.97 -17.06 -6.01
N GLY A 309 -8.34 -15.99 -5.49
CA GLY A 309 -8.16 -15.78 -4.05
C GLY A 309 -6.95 -16.49 -3.43
N VAL A 310 -6.06 -17.05 -4.24
CA VAL A 310 -4.87 -17.78 -3.77
C VAL A 310 -3.59 -17.11 -4.28
N SER A 311 -2.70 -16.70 -3.37
CA SER A 311 -1.34 -16.26 -3.69
C SER A 311 -0.41 -17.46 -3.89
N HIS A 312 0.10 -17.63 -5.11
CA HIS A 312 0.93 -18.77 -5.49
C HIS A 312 2.32 -18.71 -4.86
N HIS A 313 2.68 -19.72 -4.06
CA HIS A 313 3.94 -19.73 -3.30
C HIS A 313 5.19 -19.56 -4.14
N ASN A 314 5.24 -20.16 -5.32
CA ASN A 314 6.43 -20.13 -6.16
C ASN A 314 6.65 -18.77 -6.85
N THR A 315 5.72 -17.83 -6.66
CA THR A 315 5.72 -16.51 -7.33
C THR A 315 5.96 -15.34 -6.39
N ARG A 316 6.04 -15.60 -5.07
CA ARG A 316 6.25 -14.60 -4.02
C ARG A 316 7.68 -14.60 -3.49
#